data_AF-A0A7W4W3P7-F1
#
_entry.id   AF-A0A7W4W3P7-F1
#
_cell.length_a   1.000
_cell.length_b   1.000
_cell.length_c   1.000
_cell.angle_alpha   90.00
_cell.angle_beta   90.00
_cell.angle_gamma   90.00
#
_symmetry.space_group_name_H-M   'P 1'
#
loop_
_entity.id
_entity.type
_entity.pdbx_description
1 polymer ?
#
loop_
_entity_poly.entity_id
_entity_poly.type
_entity_poly.pdbx_seq_one_letter_code
_entity_poly.pdbx_strand_id
1 'polypeptide(L)'
;MDWLTVSVSLNLLLTLAVIVLVWKLRTHPQHEDERDAELAAELEGPADQNGKRQRLVIALEILNPLELVAERSWIGGKFSNLSPGLMHRIVVNQTRDQLTTGMKENGVEVDVRVIRLNP
;
A
#
# COMPACT_ATOMS: atom_id res chain seq x y z
N MET A 1 -27.13 43.40 8.82
CA MET A 1 -26.15 42.30 8.66
C MET A 1 -26.72 41.38 7.59
N ASP A 2 -26.19 41.48 6.38
CA ASP A 2 -26.84 40.90 5.22
C ASP A 2 -26.70 39.38 5.27
N TRP A 3 -27.81 38.65 5.19
CA TRP A 3 -27.87 37.18 5.25
C TRP A 3 -26.84 36.49 4.34
N LEU A 4 -26.49 37.13 3.24
CA LEU A 4 -25.44 36.72 2.30
C LEU A 4 -24.04 36.71 2.94
N THR A 5 -23.70 37.68 3.78
CA THR A 5 -22.40 37.72 4.47
C THR A 5 -22.27 36.59 5.48
N VAL A 6 -23.37 36.23 6.16
CA VAL A 6 -23.40 35.12 7.12
C VAL A 6 -23.25 33.78 6.40
N SER A 7 -23.99 33.55 5.31
CA SER A 7 -23.93 32.29 4.57
C SER A 7 -22.57 32.07 3.88
N VAL A 8 -21.97 33.13 3.34
CA VAL A 8 -20.63 33.10 2.75
C VAL A 8 -19.56 32.82 3.80
N SER A 9 -19.61 33.50 4.94
CA SER A 9 -18.64 33.29 6.02
C SER A 9 -18.71 31.88 6.59
N LEU A 10 -19.92 31.34 6.76
CA LEU A 10 -20.13 29.97 7.23
C LEU A 10 -19.60 28.94 6.24
N ASN A 11 -19.87 29.10 4.94
CA ASN A 11 -19.35 28.21 3.89
C ASN A 11 -17.82 28.24 3.84
N LEU A 12 -17.22 29.44 3.95
CA LEU A 12 -15.78 29.60 3.94
C LEU A 12 -15.13 28.86 5.11
N LEU A 13 -15.71 28.99 6.31
CA LEU A 13 -15.22 28.32 7.51
C LEU A 13 -15.31 26.79 7.39
N LEU A 14 -16.44 26.29 6.85
CA LEU A 14 -16.69 24.87 6.67
C LEU A 14 -15.73 24.26 5.63
N THR A 15 -15.47 25.00 4.55
CA THR A 15 -14.49 24.60 3.52
C THR A 15 -13.08 24.54 4.10
N LEU A 16 -12.69 25.54 4.89
CA LEU A 16 -11.38 25.57 5.54
C LEU A 16 -11.19 24.39 6.51
N ALA A 17 -12.24 24.05 7.27
CA ALA A 17 -12.21 22.91 8.18
C ALA A 17 -12.01 21.58 7.43
N VAL A 18 -12.66 21.40 6.27
CA VAL A 18 -12.47 20.21 5.42
C VAL A 18 -11.04 20.17 4.87
N ILE A 19 -10.51 21.29 4.38
CA ILE A 19 -9.12 21.38 3.89
C ILE A 19 -8.14 20.97 4.98
N VAL A 20 -8.28 21.53 6.18
CA VAL A 20 -7.42 21.20 7.34
C VAL A 20 -7.55 19.73 7.74
N LEU A 21 -8.76 19.17 7.72
CA LEU A 21 -8.99 17.76 8.04
C LEU A 21 -8.30 16.84 7.02
N VAL A 22 -8.45 17.14 5.74
CA VAL A 22 -7.80 16.39 4.64
C VAL A 22 -6.28 16.53 4.74
N TRP A 23 -5.79 17.73 5.04
CA TRP A 23 -4.37 17.95 5.30
C TRP A 23 -3.89 17.10 6.45
N LYS A 24 -4.55 17.14 7.61
CA LYS A 24 -4.18 16.37 8.80
C LYS A 24 -4.17 14.85 8.55
N LEU A 25 -5.12 14.36 7.74
CA LEU A 25 -5.17 12.94 7.33
C LEU A 25 -4.05 12.59 6.35
N ARG A 26 -3.69 13.50 5.45
CA ARG A 26 -2.58 13.30 4.50
C ARG A 26 -1.21 13.46 5.14
N THR A 27 -1.09 14.31 6.15
CA THR A 27 0.15 14.57 6.90
C THR A 27 0.29 13.66 8.11
N HIS A 28 -0.30 12.46 8.10
CA HIS A 28 0.27 11.34 8.85
C HIS A 28 1.26 10.63 7.91
N PRO A 29 2.51 11.14 7.76
CA PRO A 29 3.57 10.30 7.25
C PRO A 29 3.70 9.17 8.26
N GLN A 30 3.39 8.00 7.75
CA GLN A 30 3.50 6.72 8.40
C GLN A 30 4.85 6.65 9.14
N HIS A 31 4.82 6.40 10.45
CA HIS A 31 5.90 5.73 11.18
C HIS A 31 6.09 4.32 10.54
N GLU A 32 6.56 4.27 9.30
CA GLU A 32 6.85 3.04 8.55
C GLU A 32 8.38 2.79 8.48
N ASP A 33 9.21 3.85 8.60
CA ASP A 33 10.67 3.74 8.52
C ASP A 33 11.30 2.82 9.57
N GLU A 34 10.81 2.81 10.81
CA GLU A 34 11.39 1.97 11.87
C GLU A 34 11.04 0.48 11.70
N ARG A 35 9.86 0.15 11.17
CA ARG A 35 9.45 -1.25 10.97
C ARG A 35 10.11 -1.87 9.74
N ASP A 36 10.34 -1.05 8.72
CA ASP A 36 10.99 -1.48 7.49
C ASP A 36 12.49 -1.77 7.73
N ALA A 37 13.15 -0.99 8.59
CA ALA A 37 14.54 -1.23 8.99
C ALA A 37 14.71 -2.52 9.82
N GLU A 38 13.78 -2.79 10.74
CA GLU A 38 13.80 -4.01 11.57
C GLU A 38 13.56 -5.28 10.73
N LEU A 39 12.69 -5.21 9.73
CA LEU A 39 12.40 -6.32 8.80
C LEU A 39 13.50 -6.53 7.76
N ALA A 40 14.15 -5.47 7.27
CA ALA A 40 15.32 -5.58 6.40
C ALA A 40 16.47 -6.30 7.12
N ALA A 41 16.70 -5.99 8.39
CA ALA A 41 17.69 -6.67 9.23
C ALA A 41 17.35 -8.16 9.48
N GLU A 42 16.07 -8.52 9.52
CA GLU A 42 15.63 -9.93 9.65
C GLU A 42 15.80 -10.72 8.34
N LEU A 43 15.70 -10.05 7.17
CA LEU A 43 15.97 -10.65 5.86
C LEU A 43 17.47 -10.83 5.60
N GLU A 44 18.31 -9.94 6.13
CA GLU A 44 19.78 -10.04 6.16
C GLU A 44 20.29 -11.02 7.23
N GLY A 45 19.45 -11.95 7.70
CA GLY A 45 19.70 -12.85 8.83
C GLY A 45 21.16 -13.31 8.99
N PRO A 46 21.64 -13.45 10.24
CA PRO A 46 23.07 -13.55 10.55
C PRO A 46 23.72 -14.64 9.69
N ALA A 47 24.80 -14.28 8.99
CA ALA A 47 25.59 -15.21 8.19
C ALA A 47 25.96 -16.42 9.05
N ASP A 48 25.25 -17.53 8.83
CA ASP A 48 25.35 -18.71 9.69
C ASP A 48 26.63 -19.46 9.34
N GLN A 49 27.63 -19.34 10.20
CA GLN A 49 28.88 -20.09 10.12
C GLN A 49 28.70 -21.58 10.47
N ASN A 50 27.46 -22.06 10.73
CA ASN A 50 27.18 -23.41 11.19
C ASN A 50 25.97 -24.06 10.46
N GLY A 51 26.14 -24.39 9.18
CA GLY A 51 25.49 -25.58 8.57
C GLY A 51 23.96 -25.68 8.57
N LYS A 52 23.23 -24.58 8.71
CA LYS A 52 21.77 -24.55 8.81
C LYS A 52 21.15 -24.17 7.46
N ARG A 53 20.10 -24.90 7.07
CA ARG A 53 19.32 -24.77 5.83
C ARG A 53 19.29 -23.33 5.30
N GLN A 54 19.87 -23.13 4.12
CA GLN A 54 19.77 -21.87 3.38
C GLN A 54 18.28 -21.54 3.19
N ARG A 55 17.79 -20.50 3.87
CA ARG A 55 16.44 -19.98 3.67
C ARG A 55 16.43 -19.26 2.32
N LEU A 56 15.90 -19.93 1.30
CA LEU A 56 15.78 -19.37 -0.05
C LEU A 56 14.61 -18.39 -0.08
N VAL A 57 14.89 -17.13 -0.44
CA VAL A 57 13.87 -16.08 -0.58
C VAL A 57 13.70 -15.76 -2.06
N ILE A 58 12.45 -15.74 -2.53
CA ILE A 58 12.11 -15.31 -3.89
C ILE A 58 11.52 -13.91 -3.78
N ALA A 59 12.24 -12.91 -4.29
CA ALA A 59 11.74 -11.54 -4.39
C ALA A 59 10.96 -11.37 -5.69
N LEU A 60 9.76 -10.80 -5.60
CA LEU A 60 8.91 -10.50 -6.75
C LEU A 60 8.64 -8.99 -6.77
N GLU A 61 8.99 -8.33 -7.86
CA GLU A 61 8.74 -6.90 -8.07
C GLU A 61 7.61 -6.71 -9.08
N ILE A 62 6.64 -5.85 -8.75
CA ILE A 62 5.53 -5.50 -9.64
C ILE A 62 5.92 -4.23 -10.40
N LEU A 63 6.40 -4.41 -11.63
CA LEU A 63 6.95 -3.32 -12.45
C LEU A 63 5.90 -2.26 -12.85
N ASN A 64 4.65 -2.68 -13.08
CA ASN A 64 3.58 -1.75 -13.45
C ASN A 64 2.22 -2.16 -12.87
N PRO A 65 1.91 -1.78 -11.63
CA PRO A 65 0.65 -2.13 -10.99
C PRO A 65 -0.55 -1.41 -11.62
N LEU A 66 -0.36 -0.24 -12.24
CA LEU A 66 -1.47 0.52 -12.82
C LEU A 66 -1.95 -0.10 -14.14
N GLU A 67 -1.03 -0.56 -14.98
CA GLU A 67 -1.39 -1.30 -16.21
C GLU A 67 -2.11 -2.61 -15.88
N LEU A 68 -1.69 -3.32 -14.83
CA LEU A 68 -2.32 -4.57 -14.39
C LEU A 68 -3.80 -4.39 -14.00
N VAL A 69 -4.14 -3.23 -13.44
CA VAL A 69 -5.53 -2.87 -13.08
C VAL A 69 -6.29 -2.29 -14.27
N ALA A 70 -5.61 -1.56 -15.14
CA ALA A 70 -6.21 -1.03 -16.37
C ALA A 70 -6.82 -2.17 -17.21
N GLU A 71 -6.09 -3.27 -17.34
CA GLU A 71 -6.52 -4.44 -18.11
C GLU A 71 -7.69 -5.21 -17.45
N ARG A 72 -7.79 -5.20 -16.12
CA ARG A 72 -8.78 -6.01 -15.38
C ARG A 72 -9.99 -5.25 -14.82
N SER A 73 -9.92 -3.94 -14.64
CA SER A 73 -10.85 -3.24 -13.72
C SER A 73 -11.32 -1.84 -14.14
N TRP A 74 -10.59 -1.15 -15.02
CA TRP A 74 -10.93 0.23 -15.41
C TRP A 74 -12.25 0.34 -16.19
N ILE A 75 -12.64 -0.71 -16.90
CA ILE A 75 -13.80 -0.73 -17.82
C ILE A 75 -15.14 -0.77 -17.05
N GLY A 76 -15.13 -0.98 -15.73
CA GLY A 76 -16.32 -1.32 -14.95
C GLY A 76 -16.70 -0.37 -13.81
N GLY A 77 -16.46 0.95 -13.89
CA GLY A 77 -17.09 2.00 -13.06
C GLY A 77 -16.87 2.00 -11.52
N LYS A 78 -16.40 0.91 -10.91
CA LYS A 78 -16.23 0.76 -9.45
C LYS A 78 -14.89 1.29 -8.94
N PHE A 79 -13.92 1.49 -9.84
CA PHE A 79 -12.54 1.82 -9.49
C PHE A 79 -12.06 3.16 -10.08
N SER A 80 -12.90 3.89 -10.82
CA SER A 80 -12.54 5.17 -11.45
C SER A 80 -12.21 6.30 -10.45
N ASN A 81 -12.67 6.18 -9.21
CA ASN A 81 -12.51 7.19 -8.16
C ASN A 81 -11.40 6.85 -7.15
N LEU A 82 -10.66 5.76 -7.35
CA LEU A 82 -9.57 5.42 -6.43
C LEU A 82 -8.31 6.22 -6.74
N SER A 83 -7.61 6.63 -5.68
CA SER A 83 -6.31 7.29 -5.83
C SER A 83 -5.24 6.28 -6.29
N PRO A 84 -4.18 6.73 -6.99
CA PRO A 84 -3.10 5.85 -7.46
C PRO A 84 -2.47 5.01 -6.34
N GLY A 85 -2.26 5.59 -5.15
CA GLY A 85 -1.69 4.87 -4.01
C GLY A 85 -2.61 3.76 -3.47
N LEU A 86 -3.93 3.96 -3.51
CA LEU A 86 -4.88 2.92 -3.11
C LEU A 86 -4.96 1.81 -4.15
N MET A 87 -4.87 2.16 -5.44
CA MET A 87 -4.78 1.20 -6.55
C MET A 87 -3.57 0.28 -6.37
N HIS A 88 -2.41 0.87 -6.11
CA HIS A 88 -1.17 0.15 -5.84
C HIS A 88 -1.33 -0.85 -4.69
N ARG A 89 -1.94 -0.43 -3.58
CA ARG A 89 -2.16 -1.28 -2.41
C ARG A 89 -3.09 -2.46 -2.71
N ILE A 90 -4.15 -2.23 -3.50
CA ILE A 90 -5.07 -3.29 -3.92
C ILE A 90 -4.34 -4.35 -4.74
N VAL A 91 -3.53 -3.92 -5.72
CA VAL A 91 -2.76 -4.84 -6.57
C VAL A 91 -1.81 -5.69 -5.74
N VAL A 92 -1.00 -5.06 -4.89
CA VAL A 92 -0.02 -5.76 -4.06
C VAL A 92 -0.69 -6.80 -3.16
N ASN A 93 -1.80 -6.43 -2.50
CA ASN A 93 -2.56 -7.36 -1.66
C ASN A 93 -3.17 -8.51 -2.46
N GLN A 94 -3.77 -8.21 -3.62
CA GLN A 94 -4.38 -9.20 -4.49
C GLN A 94 -3.33 -10.19 -5.03
N THR A 95 -2.16 -9.70 -5.44
CA THR A 95 -1.04 -10.53 -5.90
C THR A 95 -0.53 -11.43 -4.78
N ARG A 96 -0.37 -10.90 -3.56
CA ARG A 96 -0.01 -11.71 -2.38
C ARG A 96 -1.00 -12.86 -2.19
N ASP A 97 -2.30 -12.55 -2.19
CA ASP A 97 -3.35 -13.56 -1.95
C ASP A 97 -3.39 -14.61 -3.06
N GLN A 98 -3.20 -14.20 -4.32
CA GLN A 98 -3.09 -15.12 -5.45
C GLN A 98 -1.86 -16.02 -5.36
N LEU A 99 -0.70 -15.49 -4.95
CA LEU A 99 0.52 -16.27 -4.76
C LEU A 99 0.35 -17.28 -3.63
N THR A 100 -0.13 -16.84 -2.46
CA THR A 100 -0.37 -17.72 -1.32
C THR A 100 -1.33 -18.85 -1.70
N THR A 101 -2.43 -18.53 -2.36
CA THR A 101 -3.45 -19.50 -2.78
C THR A 101 -2.91 -20.45 -3.83
N GLY A 102 -2.30 -19.92 -4.89
CA GLY A 102 -1.74 -20.73 -5.99
C GLY A 102 -0.61 -21.64 -5.51
N MET A 103 0.28 -21.18 -4.64
CA MET A 103 1.34 -22.03 -4.09
C MET A 103 0.79 -23.14 -3.21
N LYS A 104 -0.22 -22.83 -2.38
CA LYS A 104 -0.91 -23.83 -1.56
C LYS A 104 -1.62 -24.88 -2.40
N GLU A 105 -2.28 -24.49 -3.49
CA GLU A 105 -2.90 -25.42 -4.45
C GLU A 105 -1.89 -26.35 -5.11
N ASN A 106 -0.65 -25.89 -5.30
CA ASN A 106 0.46 -26.69 -5.80
C ASN A 106 1.20 -27.47 -4.70
N GLY A 107 0.67 -27.51 -3.47
CA GLY A 107 1.24 -28.25 -2.35
C GLY A 107 2.48 -27.59 -1.71
N VAL A 108 2.75 -26.33 -2.02
CA VAL A 108 3.88 -25.57 -1.47
C VAL A 108 3.39 -24.65 -0.35
N GLU A 109 3.93 -24.83 0.86
CA GLU A 109 3.68 -23.94 2.00
C GLU A 109 4.63 -22.74 1.92
N VAL A 110 4.07 -21.55 1.72
CA VAL A 110 4.82 -20.30 1.53
C VAL A 110 4.37 -19.23 2.53
N ASP A 111 5.33 -18.48 3.07
CA ASP A 111 5.08 -17.25 3.83
C ASP A 111 5.30 -16.06 2.90
N VAL A 112 4.20 -15.49 2.39
CA VAL A 112 4.26 -14.36 1.44
C VAL A 112 4.16 -13.05 2.20
N ARG A 113 5.25 -12.29 2.21
CA ARG A 113 5.34 -10.96 2.83
C ARG A 113 5.53 -9.89 1.77
N VAL A 114 4.93 -8.74 2.02
CA VAL A 114 5.12 -7.54 1.20
C VAL A 114 6.21 -6.71 1.86
N ILE A 115 7.29 -6.46 1.13
CA ILE A 115 8.43 -5.67 1.58
C ILE A 115 8.55 -4.47 0.64
N ARG A 116 8.67 -3.26 1.18
CA ARG A 116 9.00 -2.08 0.37
C ARG A 116 10.50 -1.94 0.30
N LEU A 117 11.04 -1.91 -0.91
CA LEU A 117 12.44 -1.57 -1.14
C LEU A 117 12.49 -0.07 -1.39
N ASN A 118 13.14 0.68 -0.48
CA ASN A 118 13.43 2.09 -0.71
C ASN A 118 14.63 2.17 -1.66
N PRO A 119 14.52 2.85 -2.82
CA PRO A 119 15.63 2.98 -3.78
C PRO A 119 16.77 3.86 -3.25
#